data_AF-A0A3M1D7J4-F1
#
_entry.id   AF-A0A3M1D7J4-F1
#
_cell.length_a   1.000
_cell.length_b   1.000
_cell.length_c   1.000
_cell.angle_alpha   90.00
_cell.angle_beta   90.00
_cell.angle_gamma   90.00
#
_symmetry.space_group_name_H-M   'P 1'
#
loop_
_entity.id
_entity.type
_entity.pdbx_description
1 polymer ?
#
loop_
_entity_poly.entity_id
_entity_poly.type
_entity_poly.pdbx_seq_one_letter_code
_entity_poly.pdbx_strand_id
1 'polypeptide(L)' 'SGNVWGDSGENTYCPRCGEILIERFVFTVRRNLLTGDGKCPGCGEAIEGVWK' A
#
# COMPACT_ATOMS: atom_id res chain seq x y z
N SER A 1 -17.67 -1.56 12.42
CA SER A 1 -18.35 -1.87 11.15
C SER A 1 -17.46 -2.82 10.38
N GLY A 2 -17.93 -4.00 9.98
CA GLY A 2 -17.05 -5.06 9.45
C GLY A 2 -17.63 -5.76 8.22
N ASN A 3 -16.72 -6.16 7.33
CA ASN A 3 -16.95 -6.75 6.00
C ASN A 3 -17.70 -5.85 5.00
N VAL A 4 -17.27 -4.58 4.90
CA VAL A 4 -17.74 -3.65 3.88
C VAL A 4 -16.78 -3.72 2.69
N TRP A 5 -17.33 -4.05 1.52
CA TRP A 5 -16.60 -4.16 0.27
C TRP A 5 -16.17 -2.78 -0.24
N GLY A 6 -14.90 -2.64 -0.65
CA GLY A 6 -14.38 -1.40 -1.21
C GLY A 6 -14.13 -0.29 -0.18
N ASP A 7 -13.97 -0.64 1.10
CA ASP A 7 -13.61 0.32 2.12
C ASP A 7 -12.10 0.67 2.05
N SER A 8 -11.78 1.90 2.44
CA SER A 8 -10.42 2.48 2.50
C SER A 8 -9.43 1.68 3.37
N GLY A 9 -9.93 0.80 4.25
CA GLY A 9 -9.13 -0.09 5.10
C GLY A 9 -8.46 -1.26 4.37
N GLU A 10 -8.77 -1.50 3.10
CA GLU A 10 -8.11 -2.54 2.28
C GLU A 10 -6.75 -2.06 1.74
N ASN A 11 -6.53 -0.75 1.64
CA ASN A 11 -5.34 -0.16 1.06
C ASN A 11 -4.17 -0.09 2.07
N THR A 12 -2.95 -0.17 1.55
CA THR A 12 -1.73 0.08 2.30
C THR A 12 -1.23 1.49 1.99
N TYR A 13 -0.97 2.29 3.02
CA TYR A 13 -0.49 3.66 2.92
C TYR A 13 0.93 3.78 3.48
N CYS A 14 1.68 4.77 3.00
CA CYS A 14 2.99 5.10 3.54
C CYS A 14 2.84 5.64 4.96
N PRO A 15 3.55 5.09 5.96
CA PRO A 15 3.45 5.54 7.34
C PRO A 15 4.01 6.95 7.53
N ARG A 16 4.90 7.40 6.63
CA ARG A 16 5.54 8.72 6.72
C ARG A 16 4.69 9.83 6.09
N CYS A 17 4.18 9.61 4.88
CA CYS A 17 3.53 10.67 4.10
C CYS A 17 2.07 10.42 3.75
N GLY A 18 1.52 9.24 4.07
CA GLY A 18 0.13 8.88 3.76
C GLY A 18 -0.15 8.54 2.30
N GLU A 19 0.87 8.50 1.43
CA GLU A 19 0.72 8.12 0.02
C GLU A 19 0.22 6.67 -0.10
N ILE A 20 -0.66 6.38 -1.05
CA ILE A 20 -1.10 5.00 -1.31
C ILE A 20 0.10 4.20 -1.86
N LEU A 21 0.42 3.09 -1.20
CA LEU A 21 1.49 2.17 -1.63
C LEU A 21 0.92 0.96 -2.34
N ILE A 22 -0.13 0.37 -1.78
CA ILE A 22 -0.82 -0.78 -2.39
C ILE A 22 -2.31 -0.49 -2.37
N GLU A 23 -2.92 -0.43 -3.54
CA GLU A 23 -4.36 -0.36 -3.67
C GLU A 23 -4.93 -1.77 -3.80
N ARG A 24 -5.90 -2.09 -2.95
CA ARG A 24 -6.59 -3.39 -2.95
C ARG A 24 -8.07 -3.17 -3.18
N PHE A 25 -8.69 -4.20 -3.74
CA PHE A 25 -10.13 -4.30 -3.81
C PHE A 25 -10.47 -5.75 -3.50
N VAL A 26 -11.03 -5.97 -2.31
CA VAL A 26 -11.30 -7.30 -1.79
C VAL A 26 -10.01 -8.15 -1.78
N PHE A 27 -10.02 -9.30 -2.47
CA PHE A 27 -8.90 -10.23 -2.54
C PHE A 27 -7.92 -9.90 -3.69
N THR A 28 -8.11 -8.78 -4.40
CA THR A 28 -7.28 -8.42 -5.56
C THR A 28 -6.41 -7.20 -5.28
N VAL A 29 -5.13 -7.29 -5.62
CA VAL A 29 -4.23 -6.12 -5.68
C VAL A 29 -4.45 -5.41 -7.01
N ARG A 30 -4.91 -4.16 -6.97
CA ARG A 30 -5.13 -3.33 -8.16
C ARG A 30 -3.87 -2.60 -8.57
N ARG A 31 -3.14 -2.04 -7.60
CA ARG A 31 -1.90 -1.30 -7.84
C ARG A 31 -0.89 -1.62 -6.74
N ASN A 32 0.36 -1.78 -7.15
CA ASN A 32 1.51 -1.77 -6.26
C ASN A 32 2.45 -0.67 -6.75
N LEU A 33 2.59 0.38 -5.94
CA LEU A 33 3.34 1.60 -6.24
C LEU A 33 4.70 1.63 -5.54
N LEU A 34 5.01 0.60 -4.74
CA LEU A 34 6.32 0.46 -4.13
C LEU A 34 7.39 0.34 -5.22
N THR A 35 8.53 0.99 -4.97
CA THR A 35 9.70 0.82 -5.83
C THR A 35 10.23 -0.62 -5.72
N GLY A 36 11.06 -1.05 -6.68
CA GLY A 36 11.62 -2.41 -6.68
C GLY A 36 12.49 -2.75 -5.45
N ASP A 37 12.95 -1.73 -4.73
CA ASP A 37 13.68 -1.83 -3.46
C ASP A 37 12.81 -1.61 -2.21
N GLY A 38 11.48 -1.57 -2.36
CA GLY A 38 10.55 -1.52 -1.23
C GLY A 38 10.37 -0.14 -0.61
N LYS A 39 10.46 0.94 -1.40
CA LYS A 39 10.33 2.32 -0.90
C LYS A 39 9.05 3.00 -1.39
N CYS A 40 8.62 3.99 -0.62
CA CYS A 40 7.56 4.89 -1.02
C CYS A 40 8.04 5.77 -2.20
N PRO A 41 7.32 5.78 -3.34
CA PRO A 41 7.73 6.56 -4.51
C PRO A 41 7.60 8.08 -4.29
N GLY A 42 6.70 8.53 -3.42
CA GLY A 42 6.46 9.95 -3.17
C GLY A 42 7.47 10.58 -2.22
N CYS A 43 7.97 9.81 -1.25
CA CYS A 43 8.68 10.37 -0.10
C CYS A 43 10.00 9.66 0.24
N GLY A 44 10.29 8.53 -0.42
CA GLY A 44 11.53 7.77 -0.26
C GLY A 44 11.61 6.89 0.98
N GLU A 45 10.57 6.88 1.82
CA GLU A 45 10.54 6.07 3.05
C GLU A 45 10.72 4.58 2.72
N ALA A 46 11.63 3.92 3.43
CA ALA A 46 11.80 2.48 3.32
C ALA A 46 10.63 1.79 4.03
N ILE A 47 9.92 0.94 3.30
CA ILE A 47 8.78 0.20 3.84
C ILE A 47 9.29 -1.16 4.28
N GLU A 48 9.00 -1.53 5.54
CA GLU A 48 9.38 -2.84 6.07
C GLU A 48 8.66 -3.94 5.28
N GLY A 49 9.41 -4.96 4.81
CA GLY A 49 8.88 -6.03 3.98
C GLY A 49 9.97 -6.93 3.41
N VAL A 50 9.56 -7.99 2.71
CA VAL A 50 10.45 -8.88 1.96
C VAL A 50 10.34 -8.52 0.47
N TRP A 51 11.42 -8.00 -0.09
CA TRP A 51 11.48 -7.40 -1.44
C TRP A 51 12.31 -8.21 -2.44
N LYS A 52 12.63 -9.47 -2.13
CA LYS A 52 13.46 -10.37 -2.95
C LYS A 52 12.63 -11.38 -3.70
#